data_AF-A0ABD3BK25-F1
#
_entry.id   AF-A0ABD3BK25-F1
#
_cell.length_a   1.000
_cell.length_b   1.000
_cell.length_c   1.000
_cell.angle_alpha   90.00
_cell.angle_beta   90.00
_cell.angle_gamma   90.00
#
_symmetry.space_group_name_H-M   'P 1'
#
loop_
_entity.id
_entity.type
_entity.pdbx_description
1 polymer ?
#
loop_
_entity_poly.entity_id
_entity_poly.type
_entity_poly.pdbx_seq_one_letter_code
_entity_poly.pdbx_strand_id
1 'polypeptide(L)'
;MIDLYKYTHENVKGQWSSAVAKKNWEQMNELRDLYAAEGVQKSEQEIVTEVVGRANGYIKGLGYSLKPPGKQSQLQQELEETRVELGE
;
A
#
# COMPACT_ATOMS: atom_id res chain seq x y z
N MET A 1 -3.82 11.54 -10.83
CA MET A 1 -3.41 10.87 -9.57
C MET A 1 -1.91 10.53 -9.59
N ILE A 2 -1.36 10.12 -10.74
CA ILE A 2 0.06 9.81 -10.90
C ILE A 2 0.94 11.05 -10.65
N ASP A 3 0.49 12.23 -11.08
CA ASP A 3 1.21 13.49 -10.82
C ASP A 3 1.25 13.85 -9.34
N LEU A 4 0.18 13.57 -8.60
CA LEU A 4 0.13 13.77 -7.15
C LEU A 4 1.08 12.81 -6.43
N TYR A 5 1.20 11.57 -6.91
CA TYR A 5 2.19 10.62 -6.40
C TYR A 5 3.61 11.16 -6.56
N LYS A 6 3.94 11.70 -7.75
CA LYS A 6 5.23 12.37 -8.00
C LYS A 6 5.45 13.54 -7.05
N TYR A 7 4.49 14.47 -6.98
CA TYR A 7 4.59 15.65 -6.12
C TYR A 7 4.80 15.31 -4.63
N THR A 8 4.23 14.21 -4.15
CA THR A 8 4.37 13.78 -2.74
C THR A 8 5.67 13.03 -2.45
N HIS A 9 6.27 12.43 -3.47
CA HIS A 9 7.47 11.60 -3.34
C HIS A 9 8.73 12.26 -3.91
N GLU A 10 8.60 13.42 -4.53
CA GLU A 10 9.70 14.22 -5.05
C GLU A 10 9.87 15.48 -4.19
N ASN A 11 11.11 15.79 -3.82
CA ASN A 11 11.40 17.02 -3.10
C ASN A 11 11.45 18.23 -4.06
N VAL A 12 11.54 19.44 -3.50
CA VAL A 12 11.65 20.68 -4.28
C VAL A 12 12.89 20.75 -5.20
N LYS A 13 13.87 19.86 -5.01
CA LYS A 13 15.09 19.73 -5.84
C LYS A 13 14.95 18.67 -6.94
N GLY A 14 13.78 18.04 -7.08
CA GLY A 14 13.55 16.99 -8.07
C GLY A 14 14.11 15.62 -7.68
N GLN A 15 14.39 15.38 -6.40
CA GLN A 15 14.93 14.12 -5.91
C GLN A 15 13.82 13.26 -5.30
N TRP A 16 13.79 11.99 -5.69
CA TRP A 16 12.88 10.99 -5.16
C TRP A 16 13.19 10.66 -3.69
N SER A 17 12.15 10.48 -2.89
CA SER A 17 12.23 10.09 -1.49
C SER A 17 12.82 8.69 -1.29
N SER A 18 12.64 7.80 -2.27
CA SER A 18 13.24 6.47 -2.30
C SER A 18 13.37 5.95 -3.73
N ALA A 19 14.27 4.98 -3.94
CA ALA A 19 14.39 4.27 -5.21
C ALA A 19 13.10 3.52 -5.57
N VAL A 20 12.39 3.01 -4.56
CA VAL A 20 11.09 2.33 -4.74
C VAL A 20 10.04 3.32 -5.25
N ALA A 21 9.98 4.53 -4.69
CA ALA A 21 9.03 5.55 -5.15
C ALA A 21 9.27 5.94 -6.62
N LYS A 22 10.54 6.10 -7.02
CA LYS A 22 10.90 6.33 -8.42
C LYS A 22 10.41 5.20 -9.33
N LYS A 23 10.75 3.95 -8.98
CA LYS A 23 10.36 2.77 -9.76
C LYS A 23 8.84 2.63 -9.88
N ASN A 24 8.12 2.88 -8.79
CA ASN A 24 6.65 2.85 -8.78
C ASN A 24 6.08 3.90 -9.73
N TRP A 25 6.61 5.13 -9.72
CA TRP A 25 6.16 6.16 -10.65
C TRP A 25 6.46 5.81 -12.11
N GLU A 26 7.63 5.23 -12.40
CA GLU A 26 7.97 4.74 -13.75
C GLU A 26 6.98 3.66 -14.20
N GLN A 27 6.70 2.66 -13.35
CA GLN A 27 5.75 1.59 -13.64
C GLN A 27 4.31 2.09 -13.83
N MET A 28 3.88 3.13 -13.09
CA MET A 28 2.57 3.76 -13.30
C MET A 28 2.46 4.42 -14.68
N ASN A 29 3.53 5.07 -15.17
CA ASN A 29 3.53 5.68 -16.50
C ASN A 29 3.54 4.62 -17.59
N GLU A 30 4.34 3.56 -17.44
CA GLU A 30 4.34 2.43 -18.38
C GLU A 30 2.94 1.81 -18.50
N LEU A 31 2.27 1.54 -17.38
CA LEU A 31 0.91 1.01 -17.39
C LEU A 31 -0.08 1.97 -18.05
N ARG A 32 0.00 3.28 -17.75
CA ARG A 32 -0.84 4.29 -18.39
C ARG A 32 -0.69 4.26 -19.91
N ASP A 33 0.54 4.22 -20.38
CA ASP A 33 0.84 4.26 -21.82
C ASP A 33 0.43 2.95 -22.50
N LEU A 34 0.58 1.80 -21.82
CA LEU A 34 0.07 0.50 -22.27
C LEU A 34 -1.46 0.51 -22.42
N TYR A 35 -2.21 0.96 -21.41
CA TYR A 35 -3.67 1.01 -21.50
C TYR A 35 -4.18 2.00 -22.55
N ALA A 36 -3.47 3.13 -22.73
CA ALA A 36 -3.75 4.06 -23.80
C ALA A 36 -3.55 3.41 -25.19
N ALA A 37 -2.52 2.57 -25.35
CA ALA A 37 -2.27 1.82 -26.59
C ALA A 37 -3.30 0.70 -26.83
N GLU A 38 -3.75 0.02 -25.78
CA GLU A 38 -4.78 -1.03 -25.86
C GLU A 38 -6.21 -0.48 -26.01
N GLY A 39 -6.40 0.84 -25.89
CA GLY A 39 -7.71 1.48 -25.91
C GLY A 39 -8.56 1.17 -24.66
N VAL A 40 -7.94 0.68 -23.60
CA VAL A 40 -8.60 0.35 -22.33
C VAL A 40 -8.74 1.63 -21.52
N GLN A 41 -9.97 1.95 -21.14
CA GLN A 41 -10.30 3.08 -20.28
C GLN A 41 -10.07 2.68 -18.81
N LYS A 42 -8.81 2.68 -18.36
CA LYS A 42 -8.48 2.48 -16.95
C LYS A 42 -8.24 3.82 -16.27
N SER A 43 -8.81 4.01 -15.09
CA SER A 43 -8.62 5.26 -14.34
C SER A 43 -7.22 5.32 -13.73
N GLU A 44 -6.68 6.53 -13.56
CA GLU A 44 -5.39 6.71 -12.89
C GLU A 44 -5.39 6.15 -11.46
N GLN A 45 -6.54 6.12 -10.77
CA GLN A 45 -6.65 5.59 -9.42
C GLN A 45 -6.45 4.07 -9.40
N GLU A 46 -6.99 3.36 -10.39
CA GLU A 46 -6.81 1.92 -10.54
C GLU A 46 -5.35 1.58 -10.85
N ILE A 47 -4.70 2.34 -11.73
CA ILE A 47 -3.27 2.18 -12.04
C ILE A 47 -2.42 2.38 -10.78
N VAL A 48 -2.69 3.45 -10.02
CA VAL A 48 -1.96 3.72 -8.77
C VAL A 48 -2.20 2.61 -7.74
N THR A 49 -3.43 2.12 -7.61
CA THR A 49 -3.78 1.04 -6.69
C THR A 49 -3.10 -0.28 -7.09
N GLU A 50 -2.94 -0.54 -8.38
CA GLU A 50 -2.25 -1.72 -8.88
C GLU A 50 -0.75 -1.70 -8.56
N VAL A 51 -0.10 -0.54 -8.71
CA VAL A 51 1.35 -0.41 -8.48
C VAL A 51 1.69 -0.30 -7.00
N VAL A 52 1.00 0.57 -6.26
CA VAL A 52 1.31 0.85 -4.84
C VAL A 52 0.63 -0.15 -3.92
N GLY A 53 -0.40 -0.84 -4.42
CA GLY A 53 -1.28 -1.66 -3.62
C GLY A 53 -2.36 -0.84 -2.92
N ARG A 54 -3.39 -1.54 -2.46
CA ARG A 54 -4.39 -0.96 -1.57
C ARG A 54 -3.85 -1.01 -0.14
N ALA A 55 -3.78 0.14 0.52
CA ALA A 55 -3.50 0.17 1.95
C ALA A 55 -4.69 -0.47 2.71
N ASN A 56 -4.53 -1.72 3.14
CA ASN A 56 -5.47 -2.39 4.02
C ASN A 56 -5.09 -2.04 5.46
N GLY A 57 -5.58 -0.91 5.97
CA GLY A 57 -5.27 -0.43 7.31
C GLY A 57 -6.49 0.14 8.03
N TYR A 58 -6.50 0.02 9.35
CA TYR A 58 -7.51 0.63 10.21
C TYR A 58 -7.36 2.15 10.21
N ILE A 59 -8.32 2.83 9.60
CA ILE A 59 -8.41 4.28 9.67
C ILE A 59 -9.09 4.65 10.99
N LYS A 60 -8.28 5.14 11.94
CA LYS A 60 -8.74 5.53 13.27
C LYS A 60 -9.83 6.60 13.16
N GLY A 61 -11.02 6.29 13.69
CA GLY A 61 -12.18 7.20 13.68
C GLY A 61 -13.16 6.99 12.52
N LEU A 62 -12.87 6.13 11.55
CA LEU A 62 -13.82 5.79 10.46
C LEU A 62 -14.55 4.46 10.67
N GLY A 63 -14.28 3.73 11.75
CA GLY A 63 -15.02 2.50 12.13
C GLY A 63 -14.79 1.28 11.23
N TYR A 64 -14.23 1.45 10.02
CA TYR A 64 -13.98 0.35 9.08
C TYR A 64 -12.52 -0.11 9.14
N SER A 65 -12.28 -1.20 9.90
CA SER A 65 -11.29 -2.29 9.68
C SER A 65 -11.23 -3.17 10.95
N LEU A 66 -10.66 -4.38 10.84
CA LEU A 66 -10.22 -5.14 12.00
C LEU A 66 -9.22 -4.28 12.80
N LYS A 67 -9.59 -3.95 14.04
CA LYS A 67 -8.68 -3.27 14.97
C LYS A 67 -7.46 -4.19 15.15
N PRO A 68 -6.23 -3.72 14.90
CA PRO A 68 -5.06 -4.55 15.19
C PRO A 68 -5.12 -4.98 16.66
N PRO A 69 -4.77 -6.24 16.99
CA PRO A 69 -4.77 -6.69 18.37
C PRO A 69 -3.92 -5.72 19.20
N GLY A 70 -4.43 -5.33 20.37
CA GLY A 70 -3.64 -4.52 21.29
C GLY A 70 -2.41 -5.32 21.71
N LYS A 71 -1.34 -4.64 22.14
CA LYS A 71 -0.09 -5.31 22.57
C LYS A 71 -0.34 -6.43 23.60
N GLN A 72 -1.33 -6.26 24.49
CA GLN A 72 -1.75 -7.30 25.43
C GLN A 72 -2.43 -8.49 24.74
N SER A 73 -3.31 -8.24 23.79
CA SER A 73 -4.02 -9.28 23.03
C SER A 73 -3.06 -10.12 22.19
N GLN A 74 -2.04 -9.50 21.61
CA GLN A 74 -1.03 -10.19 20.81
C GLN A 74 -0.12 -11.09 21.67
N LEU A 75 0.31 -10.60 22.84
CA LEU A 75 1.04 -11.41 23.83
C LEU A 75 0.21 -12.58 24.35
N GLN A 76 -1.10 -12.39 24.55
CA GLN A 76 -1.99 -13.46 25.00
C GLN A 76 -2.18 -14.53 23.92
N GLN A 77 -2.33 -14.15 22.65
CA GLN A 77 -2.41 -15.09 21.54
C GLN A 77 -1.12 -15.91 21.40
N GLU A 78 0.05 -15.26 21.49
CA GLU A 78 1.35 -15.94 21.41
C GLU A 78 1.56 -16.92 22.59
N LEU A 79 1.09 -16.54 23.79
CA LEU A 79 1.08 -17.42 24.97
C LEU A 79 0.09 -18.59 24.86
N GLU A 80 -1.05 -18.40 24.20
CA GLU A 80 -2.02 -19.48 23.94
C GLU A 80 -1.54 -20.42 22.85
N GLU A 81 -0.95 -19.91 21.77
CA GLU A 81 -0.35 -20.70 20.70
C GLU A 81 0.82 -21.56 21.22
N THR A 82 1.73 -20.97 22.02
CA THR A 82 2.83 -21.73 22.65
C THR A 82 2.36 -22.73 23.71
N ARG A 83 1.22 -22.49 24.37
CA ARG A 83 0.61 -23.46 25.31
C ARG A 83 -0.03 -24.65 24.59
N VAL A 84 -0.59 -24.43 23.39
CA VAL A 84 -1.16 -25.50 22.57
C VAL A 84 -0.06 -26.39 21.98
N GLU A 85 1.06 -25.83 21.53
CA GLU A 85 2.18 -26.63 20.97
C GLU A 85 2.93 -27.51 21.99
N LEU A 86 2.88 -27.18 23.27
CA LEU A 86 3.50 -27.97 24.35
C LEU A 86 2.54 -29.02 24.96
N GLY A 87 1.33 -29.14 24.41
CA GLY A 87 0.23 -29.96 24.93
C GLY A 87 -0.11 -31.21 24.11
N GLU A 88 0.72 -31.62 23.14
CA GLU A 88 0.62 -32.90 22.41
C GLU A 88 1.78 -33.85 22.73
#